data_AF-A0A7J3I537-F1
#
_entry.id   AF-A0A7J3I537-F1
#
_cell.length_a   1.000
_cell.length_b   1.000
_cell.length_c   1.000
_cell.angle_alpha   90.00
_cell.angle_beta   90.00
_cell.angle_gamma   90.00
#
_symmetry.space_group_name_H-M   'P 1'
#
loop_
_entity.id
_entity.type
_entity.pdbx_description
1 polymer ?
#
loop_
_entity_poly.entity_id
_entity_poly.type
_entity_poly.pdbx_seq_one_letter_code
_entity_poly.pdbx_strand_id
1 'polypeptide(L)'
;GIAMPSTPLLDEKGMPVPKGKVNREEELMKQRIPRIKLAIDALTLLFTNLSFGAKKSRFHPIIDVRSAVITLSRMSDFVASPGNYWTHVRDSVERAKKMTEALSRHGIEEKVSIFAVTKEDKDIAEETYDNVTLKLGSSLEEALLEVAKLVDQEMSG
;
A
#
# COMPACT_ATOMS: atom_id res chain seq x y z
N GLY A 1 -35.52 -41.43 18.13
CA GLY A 1 -35.21 -40.49 19.22
C GLY A 1 -34.87 -39.15 18.61
N ILE A 2 -35.64 -38.11 18.89
CA ILE A 2 -35.42 -36.77 18.34
C ILE A 2 -34.23 -36.18 19.10
N ALA A 3 -33.15 -35.87 18.38
CA ALA A 3 -31.97 -35.23 18.96
C ALA A 3 -32.36 -33.84 19.49
N MET A 4 -32.16 -33.62 20.80
CA MET A 4 -32.37 -32.31 21.39
C MET A 4 -31.32 -31.32 20.85
N PRO A 5 -31.70 -30.07 20.52
CA PRO A 5 -30.74 -29.05 20.13
C PRO A 5 -29.78 -28.79 21.31
N SER A 6 -28.47 -28.81 21.04
CA SER A 6 -27.45 -28.60 22.06
C SER A 6 -27.62 -27.23 22.72
N THR A 7 -27.81 -27.21 24.04
CA THR A 7 -27.95 -25.97 24.82
C THR A 7 -26.72 -25.07 24.62
N PRO A 8 -26.90 -23.78 24.27
CA PRO A 8 -25.79 -22.84 24.18
C PRO A 8 -25.15 -22.66 25.57
N LEU A 9 -23.81 -22.64 25.61
CA LEU A 9 -23.08 -22.27 26.82
C LEU A 9 -23.30 -20.77 27.06
N LEU A 10 -23.68 -20.40 28.28
CA LEU A 10 -23.93 -19.01 28.68
C LEU A 10 -22.83 -18.57 29.66
N ASP A 11 -22.43 -17.29 29.64
CA ASP A 11 -21.57 -16.70 30.66
C ASP A 11 -22.32 -16.39 31.98
N GLU A 12 -21.61 -15.88 33.00
CA GLU A 12 -22.18 -15.47 34.29
C GLU A 12 -23.27 -14.37 34.18
N LYS A 13 -23.42 -13.76 33.00
CA LYS A 13 -24.42 -12.74 32.69
C LYS A 13 -25.54 -13.26 31.78
N GLY A 14 -25.58 -14.57 31.48
CA GLY A 14 -26.62 -15.19 30.66
C GLY A 14 -26.48 -14.93 29.16
N MET A 15 -25.30 -14.48 28.69
CA MET A 15 -25.04 -14.22 27.27
C MET A 15 -24.44 -15.46 26.60
N PRO A 16 -24.83 -15.79 25.34
CA PRO A 16 -24.23 -16.89 24.59
C PRO A 16 -22.73 -16.69 24.40
N VAL A 17 -21.92 -17.57 24.98
CA VAL A 17 -20.47 -17.58 24.75
C VAL A 17 -20.16 -18.44 23.52
N PRO A 18 -19.40 -17.90 22.54
CA PRO A 18 -18.94 -18.70 21.42
C PRO A 18 -18.10 -19.87 21.96
N LYS A 19 -18.41 -21.09 21.49
CA LYS A 19 -17.65 -22.30 21.83
C LYS A 19 -16.24 -22.19 21.23
N GLY A 20 -15.29 -21.78 22.06
CA GLY A 20 -13.86 -21.78 21.74
C GLY A 20 -13.17 -20.57 22.33
N LYS A 21 -12.31 -20.79 23.35
CA LYS A 21 -11.20 -19.86 23.64
C LYS A 21 -10.19 -19.99 22.49
N VAL A 22 -10.50 -19.43 21.34
CA VAL A 22 -9.48 -19.11 20.34
C VAL A 22 -8.76 -17.88 20.86
N ASN A 23 -7.42 -17.96 20.95
CA ASN A 23 -6.55 -16.79 21.11
C ASN A 23 -6.69 -15.91 19.86
N ARG A 24 -7.85 -15.25 19.74
CA ARG A 24 -8.27 -14.49 18.56
C ARG A 24 -7.26 -13.41 18.21
N GLU A 25 -6.58 -12.87 19.20
CA GLU A 25 -5.52 -11.88 19.04
C GLU A 25 -4.28 -12.46 18.34
N GLU A 26 -3.82 -13.65 18.73
CA GLU A 26 -2.67 -14.32 18.08
C GLU A 26 -2.99 -14.72 16.64
N GLU A 27 -4.22 -15.19 16.37
CA GLU A 27 -4.66 -15.48 15.00
C GLU A 27 -4.77 -14.21 14.15
N LEU A 28 -5.27 -13.11 14.73
CA LEU A 28 -5.33 -11.81 14.05
C LEU A 28 -3.95 -11.26 13.73
N MET A 29 -2.97 -11.41 14.64
CA MET A 29 -1.59 -11.01 14.37
C MET A 29 -0.97 -11.82 13.24
N LYS A 30 -1.19 -13.14 13.21
CA LYS A 30 -0.72 -14.01 12.11
C LYS A 30 -1.32 -13.63 10.75
N GLN A 31 -2.54 -13.10 10.74
CA GLN A 31 -3.20 -12.67 9.50
C GLN A 31 -2.75 -11.29 9.00
N ARG A 32 -2.00 -10.50 9.79
CA ARG A 32 -1.59 -9.14 9.40
C ARG A 32 -0.78 -9.11 8.11
N ILE A 33 0.30 -9.88 8.06
CA ILE A 33 1.19 -9.95 6.88
C ILE A 33 0.45 -10.41 5.62
N PRO A 34 -0.29 -11.55 5.62
CA PRO A 34 -0.98 -11.98 4.42
C PRO A 34 -2.08 -11.01 3.98
N ARG A 35 -2.70 -10.24 4.90
CA ARG A 35 -3.65 -9.18 4.52
C ARG A 35 -2.99 -8.02 3.79
N ILE A 36 -1.78 -7.62 4.21
CA ILE A 36 -1.05 -6.54 3.53
C ILE A 36 -0.61 -7.00 2.13
N LYS A 37 -0.11 -8.23 2.01
CA LYS A 37 0.19 -8.85 0.70
C LYS A 37 -1.03 -8.85 -0.21
N LEU A 38 -2.15 -9.37 0.28
CA LEU A 38 -3.41 -9.42 -0.47
C LEU A 38 -3.90 -8.03 -0.90
N ALA A 39 -3.68 -7.00 -0.08
CA ALA A 39 -4.05 -5.63 -0.43
C ALA A 39 -3.18 -5.08 -1.58
N ILE A 40 -1.88 -5.37 -1.59
CA ILE A 40 -0.95 -4.97 -2.67
C ILE A 40 -1.29 -5.75 -3.95
N ASP A 41 -1.59 -7.05 -3.85
CA ASP A 41 -2.03 -7.87 -4.98
C ASP A 41 -3.34 -7.35 -5.59
N ALA A 42 -4.31 -6.99 -4.73
CA ALA A 42 -5.56 -6.40 -5.16
C ALA A 42 -5.36 -5.04 -5.86
N LEU A 43 -4.42 -4.23 -5.36
CA LEU A 43 -4.04 -2.96 -5.98
C LEU A 43 -3.44 -3.18 -7.39
N THR A 44 -2.58 -4.19 -7.52
CA THR A 44 -2.00 -4.59 -8.81
C THR A 44 -3.07 -5.01 -9.79
N LEU A 45 -3.99 -5.89 -9.38
CA LEU A 45 -5.11 -6.32 -10.22
C LEU A 45 -6.04 -5.17 -10.64
N LEU A 46 -6.26 -4.20 -9.74
CA LEU A 46 -7.08 -3.02 -10.02
C LEU A 46 -6.46 -2.17 -11.12
N PHE A 47 -5.16 -1.89 -11.02
CA PHE A 47 -4.43 -1.04 -11.95
C PHE A 47 -4.08 -1.71 -13.27
N THR A 48 -3.81 -3.01 -13.30
CA THR A 48 -3.61 -3.75 -14.56
C THR A 48 -4.90 -3.81 -15.38
N ASN A 49 -6.05 -4.00 -14.74
CA ASN A 49 -7.33 -4.09 -15.45
C ASN A 49 -8.01 -2.72 -15.65
N LEU A 50 -7.42 -1.64 -15.11
CA LEU A 50 -7.99 -0.28 -15.04
C LEU A 50 -9.50 -0.36 -14.80
N SER A 51 -9.89 -1.09 -13.75
CA SER A 51 -11.28 -1.49 -13.50
C SER A 51 -12.14 -0.44 -12.83
N PHE A 52 -12.05 0.77 -13.35
CA PHE A 52 -12.88 1.90 -12.93
C PHE A 52 -14.21 1.93 -13.71
N GLY A 53 -15.32 2.09 -12.98
CA GLY A 53 -16.64 2.42 -13.53
C GLY A 53 -17.67 1.27 -13.61
N ALA A 54 -18.90 1.52 -13.13
CA ALA A 54 -20.02 0.58 -13.10
C ALA A 54 -20.63 0.24 -14.49
N LYS A 55 -20.09 0.77 -15.59
CA LYS A 55 -20.69 0.72 -16.94
C LYS A 55 -19.70 0.35 -18.05
N LYS A 56 -18.76 -0.57 -17.78
CA LYS A 56 -17.78 -1.09 -18.76
C LYS A 56 -18.36 -1.82 -19.98
N SER A 57 -19.64 -2.18 -19.97
CA SER A 57 -20.26 -2.94 -21.06
C SER A 57 -20.47 -2.15 -22.36
N ARG A 58 -20.60 -0.82 -22.32
CA ARG A 58 -20.93 -0.01 -23.51
C ARG A 58 -19.84 0.97 -23.94
N PHE A 59 -18.85 1.18 -23.10
CA PHE A 59 -17.70 2.02 -23.39
C PHE A 59 -16.48 1.30 -22.83
N HIS A 60 -15.61 0.79 -23.70
CA HIS A 60 -14.25 0.43 -23.32
C HIS A 60 -13.44 1.73 -23.39
N PRO A 61 -13.25 2.47 -22.28
CA PRO A 61 -12.37 3.61 -22.32
C PRO A 61 -10.96 3.11 -22.65
N ILE A 62 -10.35 3.67 -23.69
CA ILE A 62 -8.94 3.47 -23.97
C ILE A 62 -8.20 4.30 -22.94
N ILE A 63 -7.69 3.65 -21.90
CA ILE A 63 -6.91 4.29 -20.84
C ILE A 63 -5.45 3.94 -21.07
N ASP A 64 -4.60 4.96 -21.16
CA ASP A 64 -3.15 4.80 -21.25
C ASP A 64 -2.53 5.47 -20.02
N VAL A 65 -1.78 4.70 -19.24
CA VAL A 65 -1.05 5.22 -18.07
C VAL A 65 0.09 6.08 -18.58
N ARG A 66 0.01 7.39 -18.30
CA ARG A 66 1.02 8.39 -18.68
C ARG A 66 2.08 8.55 -17.61
N SER A 67 1.65 8.69 -16.36
CA SER A 67 2.52 8.84 -15.22
C SER A 67 1.85 8.33 -13.94
N ALA A 68 2.65 7.80 -13.02
CA ALA A 68 2.22 7.29 -11.73
C ALA A 68 3.36 7.44 -10.72
N VAL A 69 3.02 7.74 -9.47
CA VAL A 69 3.96 7.82 -8.35
C VAL A 69 3.39 7.03 -7.19
N ILE A 70 4.22 6.15 -6.62
CA ILE A 70 3.91 5.36 -5.44
C ILE A 70 4.92 5.74 -4.37
N THR A 71 4.43 6.05 -3.18
CA THR A 71 5.26 6.44 -2.04
C THR A 71 5.09 5.44 -0.91
N LEU A 72 6.21 4.98 -0.38
CA LEU A 72 6.29 4.11 0.78
C LEU A 72 7.07 4.84 1.87
N SER A 73 6.40 5.09 2.99
CA SER A 73 6.94 5.74 4.19
C SER A 73 6.70 4.83 5.39
N ARG A 74 7.59 4.91 6.40
CA ARG A 74 7.56 3.97 7.54
C ARG A 74 6.70 4.49 8.69
N MET A 75 6.91 5.74 9.09
CA MET A 75 6.24 6.32 10.25
C MET A 75 5.24 7.40 9.87
N SER A 76 5.42 8.02 8.70
CA SER A 76 4.67 9.20 8.31
C SER A 76 3.65 8.94 7.21
N ASP A 77 2.54 9.67 7.23
CA ASP A 77 1.53 9.66 6.16
C ASP A 77 1.97 10.56 5.00
N PHE A 78 3.04 10.18 4.31
CA PHE A 78 3.51 10.93 3.15
C PHE A 78 2.62 10.68 1.93
N VAL A 79 1.96 11.73 1.46
CA VAL A 79 1.12 11.69 0.26
C VAL A 79 1.87 12.33 -0.91
N ALA A 80 2.00 11.61 -2.02
CA ALA A 80 2.60 12.09 -3.27
C ALA A 80 1.89 13.32 -3.84
N SER A 81 2.60 14.09 -4.67
CA SER A 81 2.03 15.29 -5.29
C SER A 81 0.99 14.87 -6.32
N PRO A 82 -0.09 15.64 -6.52
CA PRO A 82 -1.11 15.29 -7.49
C PRO A 82 -0.54 15.28 -8.91
N GLY A 83 -0.89 14.27 -9.70
CA GLY A 83 -0.48 14.10 -11.10
C GLY A 83 -1.10 15.08 -12.09
N ASN A 84 -1.51 16.28 -11.64
CA ASN A 84 -2.09 17.32 -12.49
C ASN A 84 -1.02 18.04 -13.34
N TYR A 85 0.23 18.00 -12.89
CA TYR A 85 1.36 18.63 -13.54
C TYR A 85 2.43 17.58 -13.85
N TRP A 86 3.13 17.71 -14.97
CA TRP A 86 4.21 16.80 -15.35
C TRP A 86 5.36 16.77 -14.33
N THR A 87 5.52 17.84 -13.53
CA THR A 87 6.53 17.97 -12.47
C THR A 87 6.19 17.21 -11.18
N HIS A 88 5.01 16.60 -11.06
CA HIS A 88 4.54 16.00 -9.81
C HIS A 88 5.51 14.99 -9.20
N VAL A 89 6.29 14.27 -10.01
CA VAL A 89 7.32 13.34 -9.51
C VAL A 89 8.44 14.12 -8.80
N ARG A 90 8.98 15.15 -9.45
CA ARG A 90 10.02 16.04 -8.88
C ARG A 90 9.51 16.73 -7.61
N ASP A 91 8.29 17.24 -7.65
CA ASP A 91 7.65 17.89 -6.51
C ASP A 91 7.47 16.93 -5.34
N SER A 92 7.19 15.64 -5.62
CA SER A 92 7.08 14.60 -4.59
C SER A 92 8.44 14.31 -3.96
N VAL A 93 9.50 14.21 -4.75
CA VAL A 93 10.88 14.00 -4.26
C VAL A 93 11.32 15.17 -3.40
N GLU A 94 11.10 16.41 -3.86
CA GLU A 94 11.49 17.61 -3.10
C GLU A 94 10.74 17.70 -1.76
N ARG A 95 9.42 17.42 -1.76
CA ARG A 95 8.65 17.39 -0.51
C ARG A 95 9.10 16.28 0.44
N ALA A 96 9.42 15.09 -0.08
CA ALA A 96 9.94 13.99 0.73
C ALA A 96 11.28 14.36 1.38
N LYS A 97 12.17 15.03 0.65
CA LYS A 97 13.45 15.53 1.21
C LYS A 97 13.22 16.53 2.33
N LYS A 98 12.42 17.57 2.08
CA LYS A 98 12.14 18.62 3.09
C LYS A 98 11.50 18.02 4.34
N MET A 99 10.63 17.03 4.15
CA MET A 99 9.98 16.33 5.26
C MET A 99 10.96 15.48 6.07
N THR A 100 11.77 14.65 5.42
CA THR A 100 12.75 13.80 6.11
C THR A 100 13.82 14.63 6.82
N GLU A 101 14.25 15.75 6.21
CA GLU A 101 15.15 16.72 6.86
C GLU A 101 14.50 17.36 8.10
N ALA A 102 13.24 17.79 8.00
CA ALA A 102 12.53 18.37 9.14
C ALA A 102 12.38 17.37 10.29
N LEU A 103 12.05 16.11 10.00
CA LEU A 103 11.91 15.06 11.01
C LEU A 103 13.26 14.68 11.64
N SER A 104 14.33 14.62 10.83
CA SER A 104 15.68 14.33 11.32
C SER A 104 16.16 15.39 12.32
N ARG A 105 15.83 16.67 12.12
CA ARG A 105 16.11 17.75 13.10
C ARG A 105 15.40 17.55 14.44
N HIS A 106 14.32 16.79 14.47
CA HIS A 106 13.59 16.41 15.68
C HIS A 106 13.99 15.03 16.23
N GLY A 107 15.05 14.42 15.69
CA GLY A 107 15.56 13.11 16.12
C GLY A 107 14.75 11.92 15.59
N ILE A 108 13.92 12.13 14.57
CA ILE A 108 13.11 11.08 13.95
C ILE A 108 13.76 10.69 12.61
N GLU A 109 14.24 9.45 12.51
CA GLU A 109 14.73 8.89 11.26
C GLU A 109 13.56 8.35 10.44
N GLU A 110 13.17 9.09 9.41
CA GLU A 110 12.13 8.69 8.45
C GLU A 110 12.78 8.41 7.09
N LYS A 111 12.45 7.24 6.51
CA LYS A 111 12.88 6.86 5.16
C LYS A 111 11.67 6.82 4.24
N VAL A 112 11.77 7.50 3.10
CA VAL A 112 10.72 7.54 2.08
C VAL A 112 11.24 6.92 0.79
N SER A 113 10.62 5.83 0.35
CA SER A 113 10.89 5.21 -0.95
C SER A 113 9.82 5.64 -1.95
N ILE A 114 10.24 6.18 -3.07
CA ILE A 114 9.40 6.69 -4.14
C ILE A 114 9.66 5.85 -5.39
N PHE A 115 8.59 5.29 -5.94
CA PHE A 115 8.60 4.58 -7.21
C PHE A 115 7.79 5.39 -8.21
N ALA A 116 8.41 5.75 -9.32
CA ALA A 116 7.76 6.55 -10.35
C ALA A 116 7.81 5.86 -11.69
N VAL A 117 6.73 6.00 -12.44
CA VAL A 117 6.62 5.62 -13.85
C VAL A 117 6.18 6.88 -14.56
N THR A 118 6.94 7.37 -15.53
CA THR A 118 6.55 8.57 -16.28
C THR A 118 6.95 8.45 -17.74
N LYS A 119 5.99 8.75 -18.61
CA LYS A 119 6.20 8.94 -20.06
C LYS A 119 6.35 10.42 -20.42
N GLU A 120 6.16 11.31 -19.45
CA GLU A 120 6.00 12.76 -19.65
C GLU A 120 7.25 13.54 -19.26
N ASP A 121 7.90 13.15 -18.15
CA ASP A 121 9.13 13.78 -17.67
C ASP A 121 10.33 12.93 -18.08
N LYS A 122 11.07 13.38 -19.10
CA LYS A 122 12.23 12.65 -19.63
C LYS A 122 13.54 12.99 -18.92
N ASP A 123 13.54 14.07 -18.14
CA ASP A 123 14.74 14.58 -17.49
C ASP A 123 14.88 14.05 -16.05
N ILE A 124 13.94 13.20 -15.61
CA ILE A 124 14.01 12.57 -14.30
C ILE A 124 14.94 11.36 -14.34
N ALA A 125 15.88 11.32 -13.41
CA ALA A 125 16.79 10.20 -13.21
C ALA A 125 16.47 9.49 -11.90
N GLU A 126 16.92 8.24 -11.77
CA GLU A 126 16.94 7.58 -10.47
C GLU A 126 17.90 8.32 -9.54
N GLU A 127 17.44 8.62 -8.34
CA GLU A 127 18.22 9.40 -7.38
C GLU A 127 18.08 8.77 -6.00
N THR A 128 19.22 8.50 -5.35
CA THR A 128 19.24 8.08 -3.96
C THR A 128 19.86 9.19 -3.13
N TYR A 129 19.09 9.66 -2.16
CA TYR A 129 19.49 10.56 -1.10
C TYR A 129 19.54 9.76 0.21
N ASP A 130 20.20 10.29 1.23
CA ASP A 130 20.39 9.62 2.53
C ASP A 130 19.10 9.01 3.09
N ASN A 131 17.97 9.73 2.98
CA ASN A 131 16.66 9.33 3.52
C ASN A 131 15.55 9.18 2.47
N VAL A 132 15.85 9.42 1.19
CA VAL A 132 14.85 9.38 0.10
C VAL A 132 15.40 8.60 -1.08
N THR A 133 14.69 7.57 -1.53
CA THR A 133 15.09 6.78 -2.70
C THR A 133 14.05 6.96 -3.80
N LEU A 134 14.47 7.40 -4.99
CA LEU A 134 13.66 7.43 -6.19
C LEU A 134 14.10 6.31 -7.14
N LYS A 135 13.16 5.41 -7.48
CA LYS A 135 13.33 4.37 -8.50
C LYS A 135 12.38 4.63 -9.66
N LEU A 136 12.87 4.39 -10.88
CA LEU A 136 12.08 4.55 -12.10
C LEU A 136 11.71 3.18 -12.66
N GLY A 137 10.40 2.96 -12.83
CA GLY A 137 9.87 1.75 -13.45
C GLY A 137 9.52 2.00 -14.92
N SER A 138 9.62 0.95 -15.74
CA SER A 138 9.14 0.97 -17.13
C SER A 138 7.61 0.85 -17.22
N SER A 139 7.00 0.21 -16.22
CA SER A 139 5.57 -0.05 -16.13
C SER A 139 5.07 0.08 -14.68
N LEU A 140 3.76 0.27 -14.52
CA LEU A 140 3.13 0.38 -13.21
C LEU A 140 3.21 -0.93 -12.43
N GLU A 141 3.11 -2.06 -13.13
CA GLU A 141 3.25 -3.41 -12.60
C GLU A 141 4.64 -3.64 -12.01
N GLU A 142 5.69 -3.19 -12.69
CA GLU A 142 7.07 -3.28 -12.19
C GLU A 142 7.25 -2.44 -10.91
N ALA A 143 6.71 -1.22 -10.91
CA ALA A 143 6.75 -0.36 -9.72
C ALA A 143 6.02 -0.99 -8.52
N LEU A 144 4.85 -1.58 -8.74
CA LEU A 144 4.09 -2.27 -7.68
C LEU A 144 4.79 -3.55 -7.19
N LEU A 145 5.42 -4.30 -8.09
CA LEU A 145 6.18 -5.49 -7.73
C LEU A 145 7.39 -5.14 -6.85
N GLU A 146 8.10 -4.05 -7.17
CA GLU A 146 9.21 -3.56 -6.35
C GLU A 146 8.75 -3.10 -4.96
N VAL A 147 7.58 -2.45 -4.88
CA VAL A 147 6.95 -2.11 -3.59
C VAL A 147 6.65 -3.37 -2.79
N ALA A 148 6.06 -4.40 -3.41
CA ALA A 148 5.77 -5.67 -2.73
C ALA A 148 7.05 -6.33 -2.18
N LYS A 149 8.14 -6.33 -2.95
CA LYS A 149 9.44 -6.86 -2.51
C LYS A 149 10.01 -6.08 -1.32
N LEU A 150 9.97 -4.75 -1.35
CA LEU A 150 10.43 -3.93 -0.22
C LEU A 150 9.60 -4.19 1.03
N VAL A 151 8.28 -4.27 0.89
CA VAL A 151 7.38 -4.57 2.00
C VAL A 151 7.68 -5.95 2.57
N ASP A 152 7.96 -6.95 1.73
CA ASP A 152 8.34 -8.29 2.17
C ASP A 152 9.68 -8.31 2.92
N GLN A 153 10.66 -7.53 2.48
CA GLN A 153 11.95 -7.39 3.15
C GLN A 153 11.80 -6.73 4.53
N GLU A 154 11.04 -5.63 4.61
CA GLU A 154 10.76 -4.91 5.86
C GLU A 154 9.89 -5.72 6.84
N MET A 155 9.10 -6.68 6.36
CA MET A 155 8.29 -7.58 7.20
C MET A 155 9.00 -8.86 7.63
N SER A 156 10.10 -9.22 6.97
CA SER A 156 10.89 -10.42 7.30
C SER A 156 12.03 -10.13 8.28
N GLY A 157 12.36 -8.84 8.48
CA GLY A 157 13.33 -8.36 9.48
C GLY A 157 12.65 -7.99 10.81
#